data_AF-E5VMY9-F1
#
_entry.id   AF-E5VMY9-F1
#
_cell.length_a   1.000
_cell.length_b   1.000
_cell.length_c   1.000
_cell.angle_alpha   90.00
_cell.angle_beta   90.00
_cell.angle_gamma   90.00
#
_symmetry.space_group_name_H-M   'P 1'
#
loop_
_entity.id
_entity.type
_entity.pdbx_description
1 polymer ?
#
loop_
_entity_poly.entity_id
_entity_poly.type
_entity_poly.pdbx_seq_one_letter_code
_entity_poly.pdbx_strand_id
1 'polypeptide(L)' 'MSDEELLRSAGLYGKDRATGESGYNLAAVMLLGKDDLIMDICPAYETDALVRRVNVDRYDDREIIRTNLIESYD' A
#
# COMPACT_ATOMS: atom_id res chain seq x y z
N MET A 1 -13.95 10.94 -16.28
CA MET A 1 -12.83 11.04 -15.33
C MET A 1 -11.79 10.04 -15.78
N SER A 2 -10.57 10.49 -16.07
CA SER A 2 -9.44 9.60 -16.37
C SER A 2 -8.81 9.07 -15.08
N ASP A 3 -8.02 8.00 -15.18
CA ASP A 3 -7.29 7.45 -14.03
C ASP A 3 -6.35 8.49 -13.41
N GLU A 4 -5.75 9.36 -14.22
CA GLU A 4 -4.90 10.43 -13.70
C GLU A 4 -5.69 11.49 -12.91
N GLU A 5 -6.88 11.87 -13.39
CA GLU A 5 -7.78 12.77 -12.67
C GLU A 5 -8.27 12.17 -11.35
N LEU A 6 -8.49 10.85 -11.32
CA LEU A 6 -8.80 10.13 -10.09
C LEU A 6 -7.64 10.23 -9.09
N LEU A 7 -6.41 9.92 -9.51
CA LEU A 7 -5.24 9.95 -8.61
C LEU A 7 -4.96 11.37 -8.08
N ARG A 8 -5.18 12.39 -8.90
CA ARG A 8 -5.06 13.80 -8.48
C ARG A 8 -6.16 14.20 -7.50
N SER A 9 -7.41 13.84 -7.78
CA SER A 9 -8.55 14.18 -6.90
C SER A 9 -8.53 13.42 -5.57
N ALA A 10 -8.01 12.20 -5.55
CA ALA A 10 -7.75 11.41 -4.34
C ALA A 10 -6.55 11.93 -3.51
N GLY A 11 -5.81 12.93 -4.00
CA GLY A 11 -4.63 13.47 -3.32
C GLY A 11 -3.41 12.54 -3.36
N LEU A 12 -3.40 11.55 -4.25
CA LEU A 12 -2.30 10.60 -4.45
C LEU A 12 -1.18 11.18 -5.32
N TYR A 13 -1.51 12.17 -6.14
CA TYR A 13 -0.55 12.97 -6.88
C TYR A 13 -0.56 14.41 -6.36
N GLY A 14 0.62 14.90 -5.94
CA GLY A 14 0.75 16.20 -5.31
C GLY A 14 2.04 16.91 -5.69
N LYS A 15 2.16 18.15 -5.21
CA LYS A 15 3.39 18.94 -5.31
C LYS A 15 3.97 19.10 -3.92
N ASP A 16 5.21 18.67 -3.73
CA ASP A 16 5.95 18.94 -2.51
C ASP A 16 6.17 20.45 -2.40
N ARG A 17 5.73 21.04 -1.28
CA ARG A 17 5.84 22.48 -1.03
C ARG A 17 7.27 22.90 -0.68
N ALA A 18 8.11 21.97 -0.23
CA ALA A 18 9.50 22.24 0.15
C ALA A 18 10.44 22.20 -1.07
N THR A 19 10.31 21.19 -1.93
CA THR A 19 11.18 21.01 -3.11
C THR A 19 10.57 21.58 -4.39
N GLY A 20 9.25 21.76 -4.44
CA GLY A 20 8.53 22.17 -5.64
C GLY A 20 8.35 21.03 -6.66
N GLU A 21 8.79 19.82 -6.36
CA GLU A 21 8.64 18.65 -7.24
C GLU A 21 7.20 18.13 -7.21
N SER A 22 6.74 17.61 -8.34
CA SER A 22 5.41 17.02 -8.46
C SER A 22 5.53 15.54 -8.73
N GLY A 23 4.76 14.74 -8.02
CA GLY A 23 4.84 13.29 -8.12
C GLY A 23 3.78 12.56 -7.31
N TYR A 24 3.81 11.25 -7.44
CA TYR A 24 3.03 10.35 -6.62
C TYR A 24 3.61 10.27 -5.22
N ASN A 25 2.74 10.37 -4.22
CA ASN A 25 3.15 10.24 -2.83
C ASN A 25 3.25 8.76 -2.40
N LEU A 26 3.75 8.55 -1.19
CA LEU A 26 3.88 7.21 -0.62
C LEU A 26 2.53 6.45 -0.58
N ALA A 27 1.42 7.15 -0.33
CA ALA A 27 0.09 6.50 -0.32
C ALA A 27 -0.28 5.94 -1.69
N ALA A 28 0.07 6.62 -2.77
CA ALA A 28 -0.14 6.13 -4.14
C ALA A 28 0.63 4.82 -4.38
N VAL A 29 1.88 4.77 -3.91
CA VAL A 29 2.73 3.57 -4.03
C VAL A 29 2.18 2.44 -3.17
N MET A 30 1.75 2.71 -1.94
CA MET A 30 1.21 1.67 -1.05
C MET A 30 -0.12 1.12 -1.54
N LEU A 31 -0.96 1.93 -2.21
CA LEU A 31 -2.27 1.50 -2.71
C LEU A 31 -2.21 0.79 -4.06
N LEU A 32 -1.35 1.25 -4.98
CA LEU A 32 -1.38 0.85 -6.39
C LEU A 32 0.00 0.52 -6.97
N GLY A 33 1.04 0.58 -6.15
CA GLY A 33 2.41 0.30 -6.57
C GLY A 33 2.64 -1.18 -6.86
N LYS A 34 3.72 -1.45 -7.60
CA LYS A 34 4.24 -2.80 -7.79
C LYS A 34 5.10 -3.21 -6.60
N ASP A 35 5.15 -4.50 -6.32
CA ASP A 35 5.91 -5.08 -5.19
C ASP A 35 7.37 -4.61 -5.17
N ASP A 36 8.06 -4.64 -6.31
CA ASP A 36 9.46 -4.20 -6.39
C ASP A 36 9.64 -2.74 -5.94
N LEU A 37 8.71 -1.86 -6.30
CA LEU A 37 8.75 -0.44 -5.93
C LEU A 37 8.43 -0.25 -4.44
N ILE A 38 7.47 -1.02 -3.91
CA ILE A 38 7.12 -1.00 -2.50
C ILE A 38 8.31 -1.47 -1.67
N MET A 39 8.99 -2.55 -2.08
CA MET A 39 10.17 -3.09 -1.40
C MET A 39 11.39 -2.17 -1.50
N ASP A 40 11.54 -1.40 -2.58
CA ASP A 40 12.61 -0.41 -2.73
C ASP A 40 12.42 0.78 -1.77
N ILE A 41 11.20 1.29 -1.65
CA ILE A 41 10.89 2.47 -0.84
C ILE A 41 10.64 2.12 0.64
N CYS A 42 10.02 0.97 0.91
CA CYS A 42 9.64 0.51 2.24
C CYS A 42 9.89 -1.00 2.40
N PRO A 43 11.15 -1.44 2.53
CA PRO A 43 11.51 -2.87 2.57
C PRO A 43 10.96 -3.63 3.77
N ALA A 44 10.55 -2.92 4.83
CA ALA A 44 9.96 -3.49 6.03
C ALA A 44 8.42 -3.57 5.97
N TYR A 45 7.80 -3.15 4.87
CA TYR A 45 6.36 -3.19 4.70
C TYR A 45 5.89 -4.64 4.49
N GLU A 46 4.98 -5.08 5.35
CA GLU A 46 4.33 -6.38 5.30
C GLU A 46 2.91 -6.26 5.87
N THR A 47 1.95 -6.93 5.25
CA THR A 47 0.59 -7.12 5.78
C THR A 47 0.50 -8.52 6.39
N ASP A 48 0.19 -8.58 7.68
CA ASP A 48 0.05 -9.84 8.43
C ASP A 48 -1.43 -10.27 8.47
N ALA A 49 -1.79 -11.26 7.66
CA ALA A 49 -3.13 -11.83 7.60
C ALA A 49 -3.26 -12.96 8.61
N LEU A 50 -4.03 -12.74 9.68
CA LEU A 50 -4.20 -13.69 10.77
C LEU A 50 -5.63 -14.26 10.80
N VAL A 51 -5.75 -15.59 10.77
CA VAL A 51 -7.03 -16.27 10.95
C VAL A 51 -7.18 -16.72 12.40
N ARG A 52 -8.23 -16.27 13.08
CA ARG A 52 -8.56 -16.65 14.47
C ARG A 52 -10.02 -17.11 14.56
N ARG A 53 -10.25 -18.40 14.38
CA ARG A 53 -11.57 -19.07 14.43
C ARG A 53 -11.72 -19.97 15.65
N VAL A 54 -10.80 -20.90 15.87
CA VAL A 54 -10.85 -21.90 16.95
C VAL A 54 -9.94 -21.47 18.10
N ASN A 55 -8.69 -21.09 17.80
CA ASN A 55 -7.76 -20.60 18.82
C ASN A 55 -7.51 -19.08 18.69
N VAL A 56 -8.17 -18.32 19.56
CA VAL A 56 -8.04 -16.85 19.60
C VAL A 56 -6.75 -16.36 20.26
N ASP A 57 -6.06 -17.21 21.04
CA ASP A 57 -4.83 -16.87 21.74
C ASP A 57 -3.58 -17.02 20.86
N ARG A 58 -3.57 -17.97 19.92
CA ARG A 58 -2.39 -18.29 19.07
C ARG A 58 -2.59 -18.19 17.56
N TYR A 59 -3.78 -17.86 17.06
CA TYR A 59 -4.18 -17.93 15.64
C TYR A 59 -4.14 -19.34 15.03
N ASP A 60 -5.10 -19.63 14.16
CA ASP A 60 -5.20 -20.91 13.44
C ASP A 60 -4.35 -20.90 12.17
N ASP A 61 -4.19 -19.73 11.55
CA ASP A 61 -3.36 -19.54 10.37
C ASP A 61 -2.76 -18.13 10.33
N ARG A 62 -1.66 -17.98 9.62
CA ARG A 62 -0.92 -16.73 9.43
C ARG A 62 -0.29 -16.69 8.05
N GLU A 63 -0.57 -15.62 7.31
CA GLU A 63 0.03 -15.34 6.01
C GLU A 63 0.67 -13.95 6.02
N ILE A 64 1.90 -13.86 5.50
CA ILE A 64 2.62 -12.59 5.38
C ILE A 64 2.59 -12.17 3.91
N ILE A 65 1.97 -11.03 3.64
CA ILE A 65 1.73 -10.51 2.30
C ILE A 65 2.62 -9.27 2.08
N ARG A 66 3.24 -9.18 0.90
CA ARG A 66 4.16 -8.09 0.52
C ARG A 66 3.80 -7.43 -0.82
N THR A 67 2.50 -7.26 -1.07
CA THR A 67 1.96 -6.51 -2.23
C THR A 67 1.25 -5.24 -1.76
N ASN A 68 0.80 -4.41 -2.69
CA ASN A 68 0.01 -3.22 -2.41
C ASN A 68 -1.26 -3.52 -1.60
N LEU A 69 -1.78 -2.48 -0.96
CA LEU A 69 -2.90 -2.56 -0.03
C LEU A 69 -4.18 -3.11 -0.67
N ILE A 70 -4.41 -2.84 -1.96
CA ILE A 70 -5.60 -3.31 -2.67
C ILE A 70 -5.50 -4.82 -2.91
N GLU A 71 -4.39 -5.28 -3.47
CA GLU A 71 -4.15 -6.71 -3.71
C GLU A 71 -4.03 -7.51 -2.41
N SER A 72 -3.52 -6.90 -1.33
CA SER A 72 -3.47 -7.57 -0.02
C SER A 72 -4.84 -7.77 0.63
N TYR A 73 -5.86 -7.06 0.15
CA TYR A 73 -7.24 -7.18 0.63
C TYR A 73 -8.04 -8.23 -0.13
N ASP A 74 -7.72 -8.45 -1.42
CA ASP A 74 -8.36 -9.46 -2.27
C ASP A 74 -7.97 -10.90 -1.86
#